data_AF-U7QC73-F1
#
_entry.id   AF-U7QC73-F1
#
_cell.length_a   1.000
_cell.length_b   1.000
_cell.length_c   1.000
_cell.angle_alpha   90.00
_cell.angle_beta   90.00
_cell.angle_gamma   90.00
#
_symmetry.space_group_name_H-M   'P 1'
#
loop_
_entity.id
_entity.type
_entity.pdbx_description
1 polymer ?
#
loop_
_entity_poly.entity_id
_entity_poly.type
_entity_poly.pdbx_seq_one_letter_code
_entity_poly.pdbx_strand_id
1 'polypeptide(L)'
;MSDSSKKNLTKNDIAWEKIFEQYQVLENISERGSFEIDAGTINQFRESRLMAKFDHHVNLPRIFQQNSLSILPISRSRYILGHFDAYFRVNYHPEIEPIPVTFPSYIESLDYET
;
A
#
# COMPACT_ATOMS: atom_id res chain seq x y z
N MET A 1 -30.43 -13.62 -1.59
CA MET A 1 -29.74 -12.36 -1.93
C MET A 1 -28.28 -12.57 -1.54
N SER A 2 -27.56 -13.31 -2.37
CA SER A 2 -26.61 -12.83 -3.40
C SER A 2 -25.23 -12.57 -2.78
N ASP A 3 -24.55 -13.65 -2.43
CA ASP A 3 -23.14 -13.61 -2.03
C ASP A 3 -22.29 -13.91 -3.28
N SER A 4 -22.23 -12.91 -4.17
CA SER A 4 -21.37 -12.93 -5.34
C SER A 4 -19.93 -12.61 -4.94
N SER A 5 -19.01 -13.41 -5.48
CA SER A 5 -17.56 -13.22 -5.53
C SER A 5 -16.75 -13.72 -4.33
N LYS A 6 -16.45 -15.02 -4.33
CA LYS A 6 -15.17 -15.54 -3.79
C LYS A 6 -14.02 -14.91 -4.59
N LYS A 7 -13.66 -13.68 -4.25
CA LYS A 7 -12.45 -13.01 -4.75
C LYS A 7 -11.28 -13.69 -4.05
N ASN A 8 -10.31 -14.23 -4.80
CA ASN A 8 -9.11 -14.80 -4.21
C ASN A 8 -8.39 -13.72 -3.39
N LEU A 9 -8.37 -13.90 -2.06
CA LEU A 9 -7.68 -13.00 -1.15
C LEU A 9 -6.17 -13.18 -1.34
N THR A 10 -5.46 -12.07 -1.41
CA THR A 10 -4.00 -12.07 -1.43
C THR A 10 -3.45 -12.43 -0.05
N LYS A 11 -2.17 -12.78 0.01
CA LYS A 11 -1.49 -12.99 1.30
C LYS A 11 -1.49 -11.73 2.17
N ASN A 12 -1.48 -10.54 1.56
CA ASN A 12 -1.55 -9.27 2.29
C ASN A 12 -2.95 -9.04 2.85
N ASP A 13 -4.01 -9.39 2.10
CA ASP A 13 -5.39 -9.32 2.62
C ASP A 13 -5.54 -10.15 3.89
N ILE A 14 -5.11 -11.41 3.85
CA ILE A 14 -5.23 -12.34 4.98
C ILE A 14 -4.41 -11.85 6.19
N ALA A 15 -3.18 -11.37 5.96
CA ALA A 15 -2.31 -10.91 7.04
C ALA A 15 -2.84 -9.62 7.70
N TRP A 16 -3.34 -8.67 6.90
CA TRP A 16 -3.90 -7.43 7.42
C TRP A 16 -5.25 -7.65 8.13
N GLU A 17 -6.10 -8.57 7.68
CA GLU A 17 -7.31 -8.93 8.43
C GLU A 17 -6.97 -9.43 9.85
N LYS A 18 -5.97 -10.30 9.99
CA LYS A 18 -5.50 -10.77 11.30
C LYS A 18 -4.97 -9.65 12.19
N ILE A 19 -4.22 -8.70 11.63
CA ILE A 19 -3.72 -7.54 12.37
C ILE A 19 -4.90 -6.67 12.84
N PHE A 20 -5.88 -6.41 11.97
CA PHE A 20 -7.04 -5.59 12.31
C PHE A 20 -7.87 -6.21 13.42
N GLU A 21 -8.07 -7.52 13.38
CA GLU A 21 -8.77 -8.28 14.42
C GLU A 21 -7.98 -8.30 15.73
N GLN A 22 -6.71 -8.73 15.70
CA GLN A 22 -5.90 -8.93 16.90
C GLN A 22 -5.63 -7.62 17.67
N TYR A 23 -5.50 -6.50 16.96
CA TYR A 23 -5.16 -5.21 17.58
C TYR A 23 -6.33 -4.21 17.61
N GLN A 24 -7.54 -4.65 17.24
CA GLN A 24 -8.76 -3.81 17.27
C GLN A 24 -8.51 -2.47 16.57
N VAL A 25 -7.95 -2.55 15.35
CA VAL A 25 -7.40 -1.39 14.64
C VAL A 25 -8.50 -0.37 14.34
N LEU A 26 -9.69 -0.83 13.95
CA LEU A 26 -10.81 0.04 13.61
C LEU A 26 -11.32 0.79 14.83
N GLU A 27 -11.42 0.12 15.98
CA GLU A 27 -11.82 0.73 17.25
C GLU A 27 -10.82 1.81 17.67
N ASN A 28 -9.51 1.51 17.60
CA ASN A 28 -8.47 2.48 17.93
C ASN A 28 -8.50 3.71 17.01
N ILE A 29 -8.70 3.53 15.70
CA ILE A 29 -8.83 4.64 14.75
C ILE A 29 -10.09 5.46 15.03
N SER A 30 -11.21 4.80 15.35
CA SER A 30 -12.47 5.47 15.70
C SER A 30 -12.32 6.35 16.94
N GLU A 31 -11.65 5.84 17.98
CA GLU A 31 -11.48 6.57 19.25
C GLU A 31 -10.39 7.65 19.21
N ARG A 32 -9.29 7.40 18.50
CA ARG A 32 -8.07 8.23 18.57
C ARG A 32 -7.74 8.96 17.26
N GLY A 33 -8.50 8.69 16.20
CA GLY A 33 -8.28 9.22 14.85
C GLY A 33 -7.21 8.47 14.04
N SER A 34 -6.35 7.67 14.67
CA SER A 34 -5.29 6.91 14.00
C SER A 34 -4.81 5.72 14.83
N PHE A 35 -4.09 4.80 14.19
CA PHE A 35 -3.45 3.65 14.82
C PHE A 35 -2.00 3.53 14.38
N GLU A 36 -1.07 3.51 15.32
CA GLU A 36 0.35 3.29 15.04
C GLU A 36 0.75 1.84 15.29
N ILE A 37 1.56 1.29 14.38
CA ILE A 37 2.06 -0.09 14.46
C ILE A 37 3.54 -0.12 14.08
N ASP A 38 4.33 -0.92 14.80
CA ASP A 38 5.73 -1.12 14.45
C ASP A 38 5.94 -2.29 13.48
N ALA A 39 7.04 -2.22 12.73
CA ALA A 39 7.42 -3.23 11.76
C ALA A 39 7.63 -4.62 12.41
N GLY A 40 8.07 -4.67 13.66
CA GLY A 40 8.24 -5.90 14.43
C GLY A 40 6.91 -6.61 14.65
N THR A 41 5.86 -5.88 15.00
CA THR A 41 4.49 -6.40 15.09
C THR A 41 4.01 -6.95 13.76
N ILE A 42 4.19 -6.21 12.66
CA ILE A 42 3.76 -6.66 11.32
C ILE A 42 4.51 -7.95 10.93
N ASN A 43 5.81 -8.03 11.21
CA ASN A 43 6.66 -9.19 10.91
C ASN A 43 6.21 -10.49 11.57
N GLN A 44 5.40 -10.44 12.64
CA GLN A 44 4.78 -11.62 13.24
C GLN A 44 3.77 -12.31 12.29
N PHE A 45 3.22 -11.55 11.34
CA PHE A 45 2.25 -12.03 10.35
C PHE A 45 2.88 -12.21 8.98
N ARG A 46 3.70 -11.24 8.55
CA ARG A 46 4.42 -11.22 7.27
C ARG A 46 5.46 -10.10 7.26
N GLU A 47 6.51 -10.26 6.46
CA GLU A 47 7.54 -9.23 6.26
C GLU A 47 6.93 -7.84 5.97
N SER A 48 7.31 -6.87 6.81
CA SER A 48 6.69 -5.54 6.90
C SER A 48 6.84 -4.71 5.64
N ARG A 49 7.97 -4.78 4.93
CA ARG A 49 8.19 -4.04 3.69
C ARG A 49 7.27 -4.56 2.58
N LEU A 50 7.07 -5.87 2.45
CA LEU A 50 6.10 -6.47 1.55
C LEU A 50 4.65 -6.13 1.94
N MET A 51 4.40 -5.96 3.25
CA MET A 51 3.08 -5.59 3.77
C MET A 51 2.72 -4.14 3.53
N ALA A 52 3.70 -3.23 3.40
CA ALA A 52 3.49 -1.80 3.16
C ALA A 52 3.74 -1.36 1.70
N LYS A 53 4.19 -2.26 0.82
CA LYS A 53 4.50 -1.95 -0.58
C LYS A 53 3.25 -1.97 -1.46
N PHE A 54 2.45 -0.89 -1.40
CA PHE A 54 1.31 -0.68 -2.29
C PHE A 54 1.29 0.76 -2.81
N ASP A 55 2.10 0.99 -3.85
CA ASP A 55 2.33 2.29 -4.48
C ASP A 55 1.09 2.88 -5.19
N HIS A 56 0.06 2.06 -5.42
CA HIS A 56 -1.19 2.47 -6.07
C HIS A 56 -2.40 2.09 -5.23
N HIS A 57 -3.43 2.94 -5.22
CA HIS A 57 -4.68 2.70 -4.50
C HIS A 57 -5.31 1.33 -4.81
N VAL A 58 -5.21 0.87 -6.06
CA VAL A 58 -5.73 -0.43 -6.50
C VAL A 58 -5.06 -1.64 -5.83
N ASN A 59 -3.85 -1.45 -5.29
CA ASN A 59 -3.04 -2.48 -4.64
C ASN A 59 -3.25 -2.52 -3.11
N LEU A 60 -4.06 -1.61 -2.55
CA LEU A 60 -4.38 -1.65 -1.13
C LEU A 60 -5.06 -2.99 -0.77
N PRO A 61 -4.74 -3.59 0.38
CA PRO A 61 -5.51 -4.74 0.87
C PRO A 61 -6.99 -4.36 1.05
N ARG A 62 -7.87 -5.32 0.87
CA ARG A 62 -9.32 -5.14 0.85
C ARG A 62 -9.84 -4.43 2.10
N ILE A 63 -9.33 -4.80 3.28
CA ILE A 63 -9.74 -4.20 4.55
C ILE A 63 -9.45 -2.70 4.63
N PHE A 64 -8.38 -2.22 3.97
CA PHE A 64 -8.11 -0.78 3.86
C PHE A 64 -9.12 -0.10 2.94
N GLN A 65 -9.36 -0.67 1.77
CA GLN A 65 -10.31 -0.11 0.78
C GLN A 65 -11.73 -0.03 1.36
N GLN A 66 -12.20 -1.09 2.03
CA GLN A 66 -13.55 -1.16 2.61
C GLN A 66 -13.77 -0.12 3.71
N ASN A 67 -12.71 0.23 4.45
CA ASN A 67 -12.79 1.18 5.55
C ASN A 67 -12.26 2.58 5.17
N SER A 68 -11.93 2.82 3.89
CA SER A 68 -11.32 4.09 3.43
C SER A 68 -10.11 4.50 4.29
N LEU A 69 -9.21 3.55 4.52
CA LEU A 69 -7.99 3.72 5.30
C LEU A 69 -6.77 3.70 4.41
N SER A 70 -5.75 4.44 4.86
CA SER A 70 -4.42 4.47 4.27
C SER A 70 -3.38 4.12 5.35
N ILE A 71 -2.15 3.81 4.92
CA ILE A 71 -1.00 3.64 5.82
C ILE A 71 0.18 4.45 5.30
N LEU A 72 0.93 5.07 6.21
CA LEU A 72 2.15 5.81 5.89
C LEU A 72 3.26 5.43 6.85
N PRO A 73 4.53 5.38 6.39
CA PRO A 73 5.66 5.27 7.29
C PRO A 73 5.84 6.59 8.06
N ILE A 74 5.99 6.48 9.38
CA ILE A 74 6.33 7.63 10.26
C ILE A 74 7.76 7.55 10.77
N SER A 75 8.41 6.39 10.63
CA SER A 75 9.84 6.19 10.88
C SER A 75 10.35 4.99 10.08
N ARG A 76 11.63 4.63 10.28
CA ARG A 76 12.22 3.42 9.65
C ARG A 76 11.55 2.11 10.08
N SER A 77 10.88 2.09 11.23
CA SER A 77 10.32 0.88 11.82
C SER A 77 8.88 1.05 12.33
N ARG A 78 8.19 2.13 11.94
CA ARG A 78 6.80 2.39 12.37
C ARG A 78 5.97 2.94 11.24
N TYR A 79 4.69 2.60 11.30
CA TYR A 79 3.66 3.03 10.38
C TYR A 79 2.47 3.62 11.15
N ILE A 80 1.73 4.49 10.50
CA ILE A 80 0.46 5.03 10.98
C ILE A 80 -0.64 4.66 10.00
N LEU A 81 -1.78 4.21 10.52
CA LEU A 81 -2.99 3.90 9.79
C LEU A 81 -4.07 4.93 10.15
N GLY A 82 -4.86 5.37 9.19
CA GLY A 82 -5.94 6.32 9.43
C GLY A 82 -6.65 6.80 8.17
N HIS A 83 -7.60 7.71 8.37
CA HIS A 83 -8.36 8.35 7.30
C HIS A 83 -7.59 9.54 6.75
N PHE A 84 -6.69 9.28 5.81
CA PHE A 84 -5.98 10.31 5.06
C PHE A 84 -5.80 9.88 3.61
N ASP A 85 -5.75 10.88 2.72
CA ASP A 85 -5.52 10.66 1.30
C ASP A 85 -4.02 10.52 1.04
N ALA A 86 -3.61 9.30 0.69
CA ALA A 86 -2.24 8.97 0.34
C ALA A 86 -2.01 8.87 -1.19
N TYR A 87 -3.06 9.07 -2.00
CA TYR A 87 -3.02 8.78 -3.43
C TYR A 87 -3.53 9.95 -4.26
N PHE A 88 -2.62 10.59 -5.00
CA PHE A 88 -3.02 11.64 -5.92
C PHE A 88 -3.52 11.05 -7.26
N ARG A 89 -4.73 11.42 -7.67
CA ARG A 89 -5.26 11.06 -8.99
C ARG A 89 -4.67 11.97 -10.06
N VAL A 90 -3.75 11.43 -10.85
CA VAL A 90 -3.18 12.14 -12.00
C VAL A 90 -4.20 12.17 -13.14
N ASN A 91 -4.45 13.37 -13.69
CA ASN A 91 -5.27 13.55 -14.87
C ASN A 91 -4.36 13.66 -16.09
N TYR A 92 -4.54 12.76 -17.05
CA TYR A 92 -3.82 12.79 -18.32
C TYR A 92 -4.73 13.37 -19.39
N HIS A 93 -4.22 14.35 -20.15
CA HIS A 93 -4.92 14.83 -21.34
C HIS A 93 -4.73 13.81 -22.46
N PRO A 94 -5.79 13.15 -22.94
CA PRO A 94 -5.67 12.10 -23.95
C PRO A 94 -5.15 12.62 -25.30
N GLU A 95 -5.21 13.93 -25.52
CA GLU A 95 -4.76 14.61 -26.74
C GLU A 95 -3.25 14.93 -26.74
N ILE A 96 -2.56 14.75 -25.60
CA ILE A 96 -1.11 14.93 -25.54
C ILE A 96 -0.44 13.64 -25.98
N GLU A 97 0.06 13.63 -27.21
CA GLU A 97 0.84 12.51 -27.73
C GLU A 97 2.24 12.47 -27.09
N PRO A 98 2.72 11.29 -26.64
CA PRO A 98 4.10 11.15 -26.18
C PRO A 98 5.09 11.52 -27.28
N ILE A 99 6.08 12.36 -26.95
CA ILE A 99 7.18 12.68 -27.86
C ILE A 99 8.26 11.60 -27.71
N PRO A 100 8.51 10.76 -28.72
CA PRO A 100 9.59 9.78 -28.65
C PRO A 100 10.94 10.51 -28.64
N VAL A 101 11.79 10.14 -27.70
CA VAL A 101 13.16 10.64 -27.60
C VAL A 101 14.12 9.47 -27.81
N THR A 102 15.20 9.70 -28.55
CA THR A 102 16.27 8.71 -28.69
C THR A 102 17.09 8.64 -27.40
N PHE A 103 17.53 7.45 -27.03
CA PHE A 103 18.41 7.29 -25.89
C PHE A 103 19.75 8.02 -26.15
N PRO A 104 20.23 8.90 -25.25
CA PRO A 104 21.43 9.68 -25.52
C PRO A 104 22.68 8.79 -25.63
N SER A 105 23.47 8.95 -26.68
CA SER A 105 24.65 8.11 -26.96
C SER A 105 25.81 8.31 -26.00
N TYR A 106 25.77 9.35 -25.17
CA TYR A 106 26.79 9.65 -24.15
C TYR A 106 26.45 9.06 -22.77
N ILE A 107 25.28 8.41 -22.63
CA ILE A 107 24.91 7.67 -21.44
C ILE A 107 25.14 6.18 -21.74
N GLU A 108 25.88 5.50 -20.88
CA GLU A 108 26.13 4.07 -20.96
C GLU A 108 25.81 3.44 -19.61
N SER A 109 25.26 2.23 -19.61
CA SER A 109 25.03 1.47 -18.39
C SER A 109 26.34 0.83 -17.94
N LEU A 110 26.58 0.78 -16.62
CA LEU A 110 27.68 -0.03 -16.09
C LEU A 110 27.33 -1.51 -16.28
N ASP A 111 28.16 -2.22 -17.03
CA ASP A 111 28.14 -3.68 -17.06
C ASP A 111 29.10 -4.22 -15.99
N TYR A 112 28.63 -5.12 -15.13
CA TYR A 112 29.44 -5.71 -14.07
C TYR A 112 30.28 -6.89 -14.56
N GLU A 113 30.09 -7.33 -15.82
CA GLU A 113 30.80 -8.45 -16.43
C GLU A 113 32.12 -8.05 -17.12
N THR A 114 32.63 -6.83 -16.87
CA THR A 114 33.96 -6.38 -17.37
C THR A 114 35.07 -6.50 -16.33
#